data_AF-A0A5A7N475-F1
#
_entry.id   AF-A0A5A7N475-F1
#
_cell.length_a   1.000
_cell.length_b   1.000
_cell.length_c   1.000
_cell.angle_alpha   90.00
_cell.angle_beta   90.00
_cell.angle_gamma   90.00
#
_symmetry.space_group_name_H-M   'P 1'
#
loop_
_entity.id
_entity.type
_entity.pdbx_description
1 polymer ?
#
loop_
_entity_poly.entity_id
_entity_poly.type
_entity_poly.pdbx_seq_one_letter_code
_entity_poly.pdbx_strand_id
1 'polypeptide(L)'
;MTEKNGETSRRLIDVTLDESTIVRWSNDVDHERRVAIFDLLEHNHFDPVIALPNDYEGPFRLHLRVEEGRLLFELSDEAGNFLESFRLPLTPFRRIIRDYFTVCDSYFQAIKTASTSQIEAIDMGRRGLHNDARPF
;
A
#
# COMPACT_ATOMS: atom_id res chain seq x y z
N MET A 1 23.11 -9.13 -32.15
CA MET A 1 23.16 -8.84 -30.70
C MET A 1 22.06 -7.83 -30.45
N THR A 2 20.93 -8.28 -29.95
CA THR A 2 19.73 -7.45 -29.79
C THR A 2 19.85 -6.71 -28.46
N GLU A 3 19.91 -5.39 -28.53
CA GLU A 3 19.85 -4.49 -27.38
C GLU A 3 18.54 -4.76 -26.62
N LYS A 4 18.64 -5.33 -25.42
CA LYS A 4 17.53 -5.33 -24.47
C LYS A 4 17.45 -3.91 -23.90
N ASN A 5 16.41 -3.18 -24.26
CA ASN A 5 16.00 -1.96 -23.56
C ASN A 5 16.06 -2.21 -22.05
N GLY A 6 16.88 -1.41 -21.35
CA GLY A 6 17.00 -1.46 -19.90
C GLY A 6 15.72 -0.93 -19.24
N GLU A 7 14.71 -1.79 -19.14
CA GLU A 7 13.66 -1.61 -18.13
C GLU A 7 14.34 -1.66 -16.77
N THR A 8 14.22 -0.58 -16.00
CA THR A 8 14.81 -0.49 -14.67
C THR A 8 14.26 -1.62 -13.79
N SER A 9 15.14 -2.56 -13.41
CA SER A 9 14.84 -3.65 -12.46
C SER A 9 14.31 -3.15 -11.11
N ARG A 10 14.56 -1.88 -10.75
CA ARG A 10 14.16 -1.24 -9.49
C ARG A 10 12.65 -0.92 -9.42
N ARG A 11 11.82 -1.96 -9.39
CA ARG A 11 10.36 -1.85 -9.28
C ARG A 11 9.74 -3.05 -8.58
N LEU A 12 8.56 -2.83 -7.99
CA LEU A 12 7.61 -3.85 -7.61
C LEU A 12 6.87 -4.36 -8.85
N ILE A 13 6.77 -5.68 -8.98
CA ILE A 13 5.98 -6.40 -10.00
C ILE A 13 4.80 -7.16 -9.42
N ASP A 14 4.76 -7.31 -8.10
CA ASP A 14 3.66 -7.96 -7.39
C ASP A 14 3.55 -7.40 -5.97
N VAL A 15 2.32 -7.20 -5.51
CA VAL A 15 2.02 -6.79 -4.13
C VAL A 15 0.85 -7.61 -3.63
N THR A 16 1.08 -8.41 -2.60
CA THR A 16 0.05 -9.27 -1.99
C THR A 16 -0.14 -8.91 -0.52
N LEU A 17 -1.36 -9.12 -0.04
CA LEU A 17 -1.74 -8.91 1.36
C LEU A 17 -2.11 -10.25 1.99
N ASP A 18 -1.66 -10.51 3.20
CA ASP A 18 -2.12 -11.65 3.99
C ASP A 18 -3.55 -11.41 4.49
N GLU A 19 -4.51 -12.07 3.85
CA GLU A 19 -5.95 -11.98 4.17
C GLU A 19 -6.31 -12.49 5.57
N SER A 20 -5.43 -13.26 6.22
CA SER A 20 -5.68 -13.77 7.57
C SER A 20 -5.40 -12.72 8.64
N THR A 21 -4.52 -11.76 8.35
CA THR A 21 -4.11 -10.69 9.28
C THR A 21 -4.59 -9.32 8.86
N ILE A 22 -4.86 -9.13 7.57
CA ILE A 22 -5.47 -7.93 7.01
C ILE A 22 -6.95 -8.24 6.83
N VAL A 23 -7.78 -7.59 7.65
CA VAL A 23 -9.24 -7.73 7.74
C VAL A 23 -9.87 -7.90 6.35
N ARG A 24 -10.97 -8.67 6.22
CA ARG A 24 -11.80 -8.70 5.00
C ARG A 24 -12.79 -7.55 5.01
N TRP A 25 -12.88 -6.82 3.89
CA TRP A 25 -13.66 -5.57 3.80
C TRP A 25 -14.83 -5.76 2.84
N SER A 26 -15.73 -4.77 2.79
CA SER A 26 -16.83 -4.76 1.82
C SER A 26 -16.31 -4.80 0.37
N ASN A 27 -17.17 -5.18 -0.58
CA ASN A 27 -16.83 -5.22 -2.01
C ASN A 27 -16.22 -3.90 -2.52
N ASP A 28 -16.68 -2.76 -2.00
CA ASP A 28 -16.19 -1.44 -2.39
C ASP A 28 -14.73 -1.24 -1.98
N VAL A 29 -14.37 -1.63 -0.76
CA VAL A 29 -12.99 -1.50 -0.29
C VAL A 29 -12.07 -2.49 -1.00
N ASP A 30 -12.56 -3.69 -1.31
CA ASP A 30 -11.84 -4.65 -2.12
C ASP A 30 -11.57 -4.11 -3.54
N HIS A 31 -12.49 -3.32 -4.11
CA HIS A 31 -12.29 -2.63 -5.38
C HIS A 31 -11.24 -1.53 -5.25
N GLU A 32 -11.38 -0.62 -4.29
CA GLU A 32 -10.40 0.44 -4.00
C GLU A 32 -8.99 -0.13 -3.77
N ARG A 33 -8.88 -1.25 -3.05
CA ARG A 33 -7.60 -1.96 -2.85
C ARG A 33 -6.99 -2.42 -4.17
N ARG A 34 -7.79 -3.05 -5.04
CA ARG A 34 -7.29 -3.54 -6.34
C ARG A 34 -6.80 -2.38 -7.21
N VAL A 35 -7.54 -1.27 -7.22
CA VAL A 35 -7.14 -0.04 -7.92
C VAL A 35 -5.82 0.50 -7.35
N ALA A 36 -5.71 0.62 -6.03
CA ALA A 36 -4.48 1.11 -5.39
C ALA A 36 -3.25 0.21 -5.67
N ILE A 37 -3.40 -1.12 -5.66
CA ILE A 37 -2.32 -2.05 -6.01
C ILE A 37 -1.95 -1.91 -7.48
N PHE A 38 -2.93 -1.81 -8.38
CA PHE A 38 -2.69 -1.62 -9.81
C PHE A 38 -1.91 -0.33 -10.07
N ASP A 39 -2.37 0.80 -9.53
CA ASP A 39 -1.72 2.10 -9.68
C ASP A 39 -0.29 2.10 -9.15
N LEU A 40 -0.07 1.42 -8.01
CA LEU A 40 1.25 1.21 -7.43
C LEU A 40 2.15 0.41 -8.38
N LEU A 41 1.68 -0.72 -8.92
CA LEU A 41 2.49 -1.58 -9.80
C LEU A 41 2.86 -0.90 -11.13
N GLU A 42 1.98 -0.05 -11.66
CA GLU A 42 2.21 0.68 -12.91
C GLU A 42 3.24 1.81 -12.76
N HIS A 43 3.26 2.53 -11.63
CA HIS A 43 4.01 3.79 -11.51
C HIS A 43 5.07 3.79 -10.40
N ASN A 44 5.34 2.66 -9.75
CA ASN A 44 6.32 2.63 -8.67
C ASN A 44 7.77 2.69 -9.18
N HIS A 45 8.61 3.21 -8.29
CA HIS A 45 10.04 2.98 -8.27
C HIS A 45 10.38 2.40 -6.90
N PHE A 46 11.14 1.31 -6.87
CA PHE A 46 11.46 0.61 -5.63
C PHE A 46 12.94 0.26 -5.61
N ASP A 47 13.67 0.91 -4.71
CA ASP A 47 15.12 0.80 -4.55
C ASP A 47 15.46 0.62 -3.06
N PRO A 48 15.51 -0.63 -2.56
CA PRO A 48 15.90 -0.90 -1.18
C PRO A 48 17.29 -0.35 -0.89
N VAL A 49 17.44 0.46 0.17
CA VAL A 49 18.73 1.02 0.60
C VAL A 49 19.65 0.00 1.29
N ILE A 50 19.17 -1.23 1.45
CA ILE A 50 19.87 -2.33 2.10
C ILE A 50 20.55 -3.20 1.06
N ALA A 51 21.69 -3.81 1.42
CA ALA A 51 22.31 -4.81 0.56
C ALA A 51 21.44 -6.07 0.52
N LEU A 52 21.13 -6.55 -0.68
CA LEU A 52 20.35 -7.77 -0.90
C LEU A 52 21.24 -8.93 -1.34
N PRO A 53 20.79 -10.18 -1.16
CA PRO A 53 21.54 -11.35 -1.61
C PRO A 53 21.91 -11.27 -3.10
N ASN A 54 23.16 -11.63 -3.43
CA ASN A 54 23.69 -11.66 -4.80
C ASN A 54 23.58 -10.32 -5.55
N ASP A 55 23.61 -9.19 -4.84
CA ASP A 55 23.48 -7.85 -5.42
C ASP A 55 22.21 -7.69 -6.28
N TYR A 56 21.12 -8.35 -5.88
CA TYR A 56 19.87 -8.34 -6.62
C TYR A 56 19.23 -6.94 -6.63
N GLU A 57 19.05 -6.37 -7.82
CA GLU A 57 18.51 -5.01 -8.01
C GLU A 57 17.03 -4.97 -8.42
N GLY A 58 16.34 -6.12 -8.39
CA GLY A 58 14.94 -6.27 -8.78
C GLY A 58 14.73 -6.92 -10.17
N PRO A 59 13.48 -7.10 -10.59
CA PRO A 59 12.24 -6.64 -9.97
C PRO A 59 11.86 -7.39 -8.69
N PHE A 60 10.98 -6.80 -7.88
CA PHE A 60 10.64 -7.30 -6.56
C PHE A 60 9.18 -7.72 -6.45
N ARG A 61 8.93 -8.79 -5.71
CA ARG A 61 7.61 -9.13 -5.21
C ARG A 61 7.53 -8.73 -3.74
N LEU A 62 6.43 -8.10 -3.33
CA LEU A 62 6.20 -7.67 -1.96
C LEU A 62 4.99 -8.41 -1.38
N HIS A 63 5.18 -9.04 -0.22
CA HIS A 63 4.10 -9.58 0.59
C HIS A 63 3.97 -8.77 1.88
N LEU A 64 2.75 -8.34 2.20
CA LEU A 64 2.44 -7.53 3.39
C LEU A 64 1.55 -8.30 4.35
N ARG A 65 1.91 -8.32 5.63
CA ARG A 65 1.11 -8.94 6.69
C ARG A 65 1.18 -8.17 8.00
N VAL A 66 0.18 -8.33 8.86
CA VAL A 66 0.16 -7.67 10.18
C VAL A 66 0.36 -8.70 11.29
N GLU A 67 1.43 -8.54 12.07
CA GLU A 67 1.74 -9.43 13.19
C GLU A 67 2.11 -8.58 14.43
N GLU A 68 1.46 -8.87 15.56
CA GLU A 68 1.71 -8.17 16.84
C GLU A 68 1.67 -6.63 16.74
N GLY A 69 0.78 -6.08 15.91
CA GLY A 69 0.68 -4.62 15.70
C GLY A 69 1.84 -4.01 14.91
N ARG A 70 2.56 -4.82 14.13
CA ARG A 70 3.57 -4.39 13.16
C ARG A 70 3.14 -4.79 11.76
N LEU A 71 3.42 -3.94 10.78
CA LEU A 71 3.32 -4.29 9.36
C LEU A 71 4.65 -4.89 8.92
N LEU A 72 4.60 -6.14 8.46
CA LEU A 72 5.74 -6.86 7.93
C LEU A 72 5.74 -6.69 6.41
N PHE A 73 6.91 -6.40 5.88
CA PHE A 73 7.21 -6.33 4.47
C PHE A 73 8.15 -7.49 4.16
N GLU A 74 7.74 -8.39 3.29
CA GLU A 74 8.54 -9.52 2.85
C GLU A 74 8.84 -9.35 1.36
N LEU A 75 10.13 -9.29 1.03
CA LEU A 75 10.62 -9.13 -0.33
C LEU A 75 11.08 -10.47 -0.88
N SER A 76 10.69 -10.73 -2.12
CA SER A 76 11.17 -11.86 -2.92
C SER A 76 11.60 -11.41 -4.31
N ASP A 77 12.45 -12.20 -4.94
CA ASP A 77 12.82 -12.01 -6.34
C ASP A 77 11.65 -12.34 -7.30
N GLU A 78 11.88 -12.17 -8.60
CA GLU A 78 10.88 -12.48 -9.63
C GLU A 78 10.39 -13.94 -9.60
N ALA A 79 11.28 -14.87 -9.23
CA ALA A 79 11.01 -16.29 -9.10
C ALA A 79 10.33 -16.67 -7.77
N GLY A 80 10.17 -15.72 -6.84
CA GLY A 80 9.57 -15.93 -5.53
C GLY A 80 10.55 -16.37 -4.44
N ASN A 81 11.86 -16.37 -4.70
CA ASN A 81 12.85 -16.67 -3.67
C ASN A 81 12.93 -15.50 -2.69
N PHE A 82 12.90 -15.81 -1.40
CA PHE A 82 13.01 -14.82 -0.34
C PHE A 82 14.32 -14.04 -0.43
N LEU A 83 14.22 -12.72 -0.30
CA LEU A 83 15.36 -11.80 -0.27
C LEU A 83 15.56 -11.22 1.12
N GLU A 84 14.53 -10.60 1.70
CA GLU A 84 14.61 -9.92 2.99
C GLU A 84 13.22 -9.66 3.59
N SER A 85 13.15 -9.41 4.89
CA SER A 85 11.95 -8.88 5.54
C SER A 85 12.24 -7.74 6.51
N PHE A 86 11.34 -6.77 6.59
CA PHE A 86 11.42 -5.67 7.55
C PHE A 86 10.06 -5.36 8.18
N ARG A 87 10.08 -4.74 9.37
CA ARG A 87 8.88 -4.53 10.19
C ARG A 87 8.72 -3.05 10.53
N LEU A 88 7.52 -2.54 10.31
CA LEU A 88 7.11 -1.18 10.69
C LEU A 88 6.13 -1.25 11.86
N PRO A 89 6.45 -0.68 13.03
CA PRO A 89 5.46 -0.56 14.11
C PRO A 89 4.26 0.28 13.66
N LEU A 90 3.04 -0.23 13.84
CA LEU A 90 1.82 0.51 13.47
C LEU A 90 1.35 1.46 14.57
N THR A 91 1.91 1.36 15.79
CA THR A 91 1.53 2.21 16.93
C THR A 91 1.51 3.72 16.62
N PRO A 92 2.52 4.31 15.95
CA PRO A 92 2.51 5.72 15.58
C PRO A 92 1.36 6.10 14.62
N PHE A 93 0.93 5.15 13.80
CA PHE A 93 -0.09 5.35 12.77
C PHE A 93 -1.52 5.11 13.29
N ARG A 94 -1.70 4.53 14.49
CA ARG A 94 -3.03 4.15 15.03
C ARG A 94 -4.05 5.28 14.99
N ARG A 95 -3.63 6.50 15.36
CA ARG A 95 -4.50 7.69 15.32
C ARG A 95 -4.95 7.99 13.90
N ILE A 96 -4.00 8.13 12.98
CA ILE A 96 -4.25 8.49 11.58
C ILE A 96 -5.12 7.43 10.90
N ILE A 97 -4.83 6.15 11.12
CA ILE A 97 -5.62 5.03 10.60
C ILE A 97 -7.07 5.11 11.09
N ARG A 98 -7.29 5.30 12.40
CA ARG A 98 -8.65 5.42 12.97
C ARG A 98 -9.39 6.65 12.43
N ASP A 99 -8.71 7.80 12.35
CA ASP A 99 -9.31 9.04 11.86
C ASP A 99 -9.68 8.90 10.37
N TYR A 100 -8.84 8.21 9.58
CA TYR A 100 -9.14 7.84 8.19
C TYR A 100 -10.40 6.99 8.07
N PHE A 101 -10.53 5.94 8.89
CA PHE A 101 -11.73 5.11 8.93
C PHE A 101 -12.99 5.92 9.24
N THR A 102 -12.89 6.86 10.19
CA THR A 102 -14.03 7.71 10.59
C THR A 102 -14.49 8.60 9.42
N VAL A 103 -13.54 9.13 8.64
CA VAL A 103 -13.84 9.93 7.45
C VAL A 103 -14.43 9.07 6.33
N CYS A 104 -13.90 7.87 6.10
CA CYS A 104 -14.48 6.93 5.13
C CYS A 104 -15.90 6.53 5.50
N ASP A 105 -16.18 6.20 6.76
CA ASP A 105 -17.53 5.89 7.22
C ASP A 105 -18.48 7.08 7.02
N SER A 106 -18.02 8.29 7.33
CA SER A 106 -18.79 9.52 7.09
C SER A 106 -19.08 9.73 5.60
N TYR A 107 -18.11 9.45 4.73
CA TYR A 107 -18.28 9.47 3.27
C TYR A 107 -19.33 8.45 2.80
N PHE A 108 -19.25 7.20 3.26
CA PHE A 108 -20.19 6.14 2.89
C PHE A 108 -21.62 6.38 3.39
N GLN A 109 -21.79 7.04 4.54
CA GLN A 109 -23.12 7.46 5.01
C GLN A 109 -23.64 8.65 4.21
N ALA A 110 -22.77 9.60 3.88
CA ALA A 110 -23.14 10.81 3.14
C ALA A 110 -23.47 10.54 1.67
N ILE A 111 -22.78 9.62 0.98
CA ILE A 111 -23.01 9.37 -0.45
C ILE A 111 -24.45 8.89 -0.76
N LYS A 112 -25.17 8.34 0.22
CA LYS A 112 -26.54 7.85 0.05
C LYS A 112 -27.60 8.95 0.16
N THR A 113 -27.33 10.05 0.85
CA THR A 113 -28.35 11.03 1.25
C THR A 113 -27.90 12.50 1.23
N ALA A 114 -26.60 12.77 1.14
CA ALA A 114 -26.03 14.11 1.23
C ALA A 114 -25.93 14.80 -0.14
N SER A 115 -25.91 16.13 -0.11
CA SER A 115 -25.69 16.95 -1.29
C SER A 115 -24.25 16.84 -1.80
N THR A 116 -24.03 17.12 -3.09
CA THR A 116 -22.71 17.12 -3.74
C THR A 116 -21.66 17.93 -2.96
N SER A 117 -22.03 19.12 -2.48
CA SER A 117 -21.13 19.99 -1.69
C SER A 117 -20.67 19.36 -0.37
N GLN A 118 -21.53 18.55 0.27
CA GLN A 118 -21.16 17.84 1.52
C GLN A 118 -20.22 16.66 1.24
N ILE A 119 -20.40 15.98 0.11
CA ILE A 119 -19.50 14.88 -0.31
C ILE A 119 -18.10 15.44 -0.63
N GLU A 120 -18.02 16.57 -1.32
CA GLU A 120 -16.75 17.27 -1.62
C GLU A 120 -16.02 17.71 -0.35
N ALA A 121 -16.75 18.25 0.64
CA ALA A 121 -16.16 18.63 1.92
C ALA A 121 -15.54 17.44 2.68
N ILE A 122 -16.19 16.28 2.65
CA ILE A 122 -15.68 15.05 3.26
C ILE A 122 -14.45 14.53 2.50
N ASP A 123 -14.47 14.52 1.17
CA ASP A 123 -13.33 14.07 0.37
C ASP A 123 -12.09 14.97 0.56
N MET A 124 -12.28 16.29 0.70
CA MET A 124 -11.18 17.20 1.07
C MET A 124 -10.56 16.82 2.43
N GLY A 125 -11.38 16.49 3.43
CA GLY A 125 -10.89 16.00 4.73
C GLY A 125 -10.11 14.69 4.62
N ARG A 126 -10.59 13.75 3.78
CA ARG A 126 -9.92 12.47 3.53
C ARG A 126 -8.54 12.66 2.89
N ARG A 127 -8.42 13.57 1.92
CA ARG A 127 -7.13 13.91 1.28
C ARG A 127 -6.18 14.60 2.25
N GLY A 128 -6.69 15.44 3.15
CA GLY A 128 -5.90 16.05 4.22
C GLY A 128 -5.23 15.00 5.11
N LEU A 129 -5.98 13.99 5.58
CA LEU A 129 -5.43 12.89 6.38
C LEU A 129 -4.40 12.05 5.62
N HIS A 130 -4.62 11.81 4.31
CA HIS A 130 -3.61 11.15 3.45
C HIS A 130 -2.31 11.93 3.38
N ASN A 131 -2.37 13.26 3.26
CA ASN A 131 -1.19 14.11 3.18
C ASN A 131 -0.45 14.22 4.53
N ASP A 132 -1.18 14.19 5.63
CA ASP A 132 -0.64 14.25 7.00
C ASP A 132 0.04 12.93 7.43
N ALA A 133 -0.11 11.85 6.65
CA ALA A 133 0.50 10.55 6.94
C ALA A 133 2.02 10.48 6.67
N ARG A 134 2.67 11.58 6.22
CA ARG A 134 4.14 11.65 6.19
C ARG A 134 4.67 11.73 7.63
N PRO A 135 5.41 10.74 8.13
CA PRO A 135 6.22 10.97 9.30
C PRO A 135 7.39 11.90 8.90
N PHE A 136 7.85 12.67 9.88
CA PHE A 136 9.08 13.46 9.84
C PHE A 136 10.25 12.70 9.20
#